data_AF-A0A6N2W0D5-F1
#
_entry.id   AF-A0A6N2W0D5-F1
#
_cell.length_a   1.000
_cell.length_b   1.000
_cell.length_c   1.000
_cell.angle_alpha   90.00
_cell.angle_beta   90.00
_cell.angle_gamma   90.00
#
_symmetry.space_group_name_H-M   'P 1'
#
loop_
_entity.id
_entity.type
_entity.pdbx_description
1 polymer ?
#
loop_
_entity_poly.entity_id
_entity_poly.type
_entity_poly.pdbx_seq_one_letter_code
_entity_poly.pdbx_strand_id
1 'polypeptide(L)' 'MSFSIRLTTQERALVDSYAKLHSMSVGDAFKQALFEKIEEEYDITVGEEAYQEYVDSGKKSSPISELWEDLDL' A
#
# COMPACT_ATOMS: atom_id res chain seq x y z
N MET A 1 10.40 6.05 -18.49
CA MET A 1 9.12 5.53 -19.03
C MET A 1 8.07 6.61 -18.83
N SER A 2 7.23 6.91 -19.82
CA SER A 2 6.21 7.95 -19.74
C SER A 2 4.83 7.38 -20.02
N PHE A 3 3.85 7.72 -19.20
CA PHE A 3 2.44 7.39 -19.42
C PHE A 3 1.64 8.70 -19.57
N SER A 4 0.51 8.64 -20.26
CA SER A 4 -0.37 9.79 -20.48
C SER A 4 -1.78 9.44 -20.03
N ILE A 5 -2.34 10.28 -19.17
CA ILE A 5 -3.70 10.13 -18.64
C ILE A 5 -4.52 11.32 -19.16
N ARG A 6 -5.72 11.04 -19.69
CA ARG A 6 -6.67 12.09 -20.02
C ARG A 6 -7.51 12.40 -18.79
N LEU A 7 -7.57 13.68 -18.44
CA LEU A 7 -8.36 14.20 -17.35
C LEU A 7 -9.37 15.20 -17.90
N THR A 8 -10.56 15.20 -17.33
CA THR A 8 -11.49 16.32 -17.46
C THR A 8 -10.91 17.57 -16.78
N THR A 9 -11.47 18.74 -17.09
CA THR A 9 -11.07 19.99 -16.44
C THR A 9 -11.24 19.95 -14.92
N GLN A 10 -12.28 19.28 -14.42
CA GLN A 10 -12.55 19.17 -12.99
C GLN A 10 -11.54 18.27 -12.28
N GLU A 11 -11.26 17.09 -12.84
CA GLU A 11 -10.24 16.17 -12.30
C GLU A 11 -8.86 16.83 -12.30
N ARG A 12 -8.51 17.54 -13.37
CA ARG A 12 -7.23 18.26 -13.44
C ARG A 12 -7.11 19.32 -12.35
N ALA A 13 -8.15 20.13 -12.14
CA ALA A 13 -8.17 21.16 -11.12
C ALA A 13 -8.04 20.57 -9.69
N LEU A 14 -8.68 19.42 -9.45
CA LEU A 14 -8.57 18.70 -8.18
C LEU A 14 -7.13 18.21 -7.94
N VAL A 15 -6.55 17.53 -8.92
CA VAL A 15 -5.20 16.95 -8.78
C VAL A 15 -4.12 18.04 -8.68
N ASP A 16 -4.25 19.14 -9.45
CA ASP A 16 -3.34 20.29 -9.35
C ASP A 16 -3.41 20.92 -7.94
N SER A 17 -4.61 21.03 -7.36
CA SER A 17 -4.80 21.58 -6.01
C SER A 17 -4.19 20.69 -4.94
N TYR A 18 -4.38 19.37 -5.06
CA TYR A 18 -3.76 18.38 -4.18
C TYR A 18 -2.23 18.43 -4.27
N ALA A 19 -1.67 18.34 -5.48
CA ALA A 19 -0.23 18.36 -5.70
C ALA A 19 0.42 19.64 -5.14
N LYS A 20 -0.24 20.79 -5.33
CA LYS A 20 0.20 22.08 -4.78
C LYS A 20 0.16 22.11 -3.25
N LEU A 21 -0.91 21.60 -2.63
CA LEU A 21 -1.03 21.53 -1.17
C LEU A 21 0.11 20.71 -0.55
N HIS A 22 0.48 19.61 -1.22
CA HIS A 22 1.52 18.70 -0.77
C HIS A 22 2.93 19.00 -1.33
N SER A 23 3.11 20.15 -2.01
CA SER A 23 4.40 20.57 -2.58
C SER A 23 5.08 19.52 -3.48
N MET A 24 4.28 18.79 -4.26
CA MET A 24 4.73 17.73 -5.17
C MET A 24 4.25 17.97 -6.60
N SER A 25 4.82 17.25 -7.57
CA SER A 25 4.30 17.29 -8.94
C SER A 25 3.03 16.43 -9.08
N VAL A 26 2.21 16.71 -10.09
CA VAL A 26 1.06 15.86 -10.45
C VAL A 26 1.50 14.42 -10.76
N GLY A 27 2.66 14.27 -11.42
CA GLY A 27 3.22 12.95 -11.72
C GLY A 27 3.60 12.18 -10.46
N ASP A 28 4.19 12.85 -9.48
CA ASP A 28 4.54 12.24 -8.20
C ASP A 28 3.30 11.84 -7.42
N ALA A 29 2.27 12.70 -7.38
CA ALA A 29 1.00 12.40 -6.73
C ALA A 29 0.35 11.13 -7.32
N PHE A 30 0.30 11.01 -8.65
CA PHE A 30 -0.23 9.82 -9.31
C PHE A 30 0.63 8.58 -9.06
N LYS A 31 1.95 8.73 -9.09
CA LYS A 31 2.87 7.61 -8.84
C LYS A 31 2.71 7.09 -7.41
N GLN A 32 2.70 7.99 -6.45
CA GLN A 32 2.52 7.65 -5.03
C GLN A 32 1.17 6.97 -4.81
N ALA A 33 0.07 7.57 -5.29
CA ALA A 33 -1.26 6.97 -5.14
C ALA A 33 -1.38 5.57 -5.77
N LEU A 34 -0.70 5.33 -6.90
CA LEU A 34 -0.67 4.01 -7.52
C LEU A 34 0.07 2.98 -6.65
N PHE A 35 1.27 3.32 -6.16
CA PHE A 35 2.04 2.40 -5.32
C PHE A 35 1.38 2.17 -3.96
N GLU A 36 0.79 3.20 -3.34
CA GLU A 36 0.01 3.06 -2.12
C GLU A 36 -1.15 2.07 -2.31
N LYS A 37 -1.83 2.09 -3.46
CA LYS A 37 -2.90 1.12 -3.74
C LYS A 37 -2.39 -0.30 -3.95
N ILE A 38 -1.25 -0.46 -4.61
CA ILE A 38 -0.62 -1.78 -4.79
C ILE A 38 -0.16 -2.34 -3.44
N GLU A 39 0.47 -1.51 -2.61
CA GLU A 39 0.90 -1.87 -1.26
C GLU A 39 -0.28 -2.26 -0.37
N GLU A 40 -1.37 -1.48 -0.39
CA GLU A 40 -2.59 -1.79 0.38
C GLU A 40 -3.20 -3.14 -0.02
N GLU A 41 -3.32 -3.43 -1.32
CA GLU A 41 -3.83 -4.73 -1.79
C GLU A 41 -2.91 -5.90 -1.40
N TYR A 42 -1.60 -5.69 -1.50
CA TYR A 42 -0.60 -6.68 -1.11
C TYR A 42 -0.64 -6.96 0.40
N ASP A 43 -0.63 -5.92 1.23
CA ASP A 43 -0.64 -6.02 2.69
C ASP A 43 -1.92 -6.71 3.20
N ILE A 44 -3.08 -6.38 2.61
CA ILE A 44 -4.34 -7.07 2.93
C ILE A 44 -4.22 -8.56 2.61
N THR A 45 -3.72 -8.91 1.43
CA THR A 45 -3.61 -10.32 1.01
C THR A 45 -2.69 -11.10 1.94
N VAL A 46 -1.50 -10.57 2.24
CA VAL A 46 -0.54 -11.21 3.17
C VAL A 46 -1.13 -11.34 4.57
N GLY A 47 -1.84 -10.31 5.05
CA GLY A 47 -2.50 -10.34 6.36
C GLY A 47 -3.62 -11.39 6.44
N GLU A 48 -4.41 -11.54 5.38
CA GLU A 48 -5.45 -12.57 5.29
C GLU A 48 -4.86 -13.98 5.28
N GLU A 49 -3.77 -14.20 4.53
CA GLU A 49 -3.04 -15.48 4.51
C GLU A 49 -2.51 -15.85 5.90
N ALA A 50 -1.80 -14.93 6.55
CA ALA A 50 -1.28 -15.14 7.90
C ALA A 50 -2.39 -15.39 8.92
N TYR A 51 -3.52 -14.69 8.80
CA TYR A 51 -4.67 -14.92 9.68
C TYR A 51 -5.29 -16.30 9.45
N GLN A 52 -5.42 -16.73 8.20
CA GLN A 52 -5.98 -18.03 7.87
C GLN A 52 -5.09 -19.16 8.40
N GLU A 53 -3.76 -19.05 8.27
CA GLU A 53 -2.81 -19.99 8.85
C GLU A 53 -2.96 -20.10 10.38
N TYR A 54 -3.09 -18.95 11.07
CA TYR A 54 -3.35 -18.94 12.50
C TYR A 54 -4.68 -19.63 12.86
N VAL A 55 -5.75 -19.40 12.10
CA VAL A 55 -7.03 -20.07 12.30
C VAL A 55 -6.91 -21.58 12.10
N ASP A 56 -6.22 -22.01 11.04
CA ASP A 56 -6.03 -23.42 10.70
C ASP A 56 -5.11 -24.16 11.68
N SER A 57 -4.19 -23.45 12.34
CA SER A 57 -3.37 -23.98 13.45
C SER A 57 -4.17 -24.31 14.72
N GLY A 58 -5.46 -23.95 14.74
CA GLY A 58 -6.31 -24.02 15.92
C GLY A 58 -6.11 -22.83 16.87
N LYS A 59 -5.70 -21.67 16.33
CA LYS A 59 -5.47 -20.42 17.08
C LYS A 59 -4.42 -20.57 18.18
N LYS A 60 -3.37 -21.33 17.89
CA LYS A 60 -2.26 -21.52 18.82
C LYS A 60 -1.33 -20.32 18.74
N SER A 61 -0.90 -19.82 19.89
CA SER A 61 0.15 -18.81 19.96
C SER A 61 1.52 -19.46 19.83
N SER A 62 2.44 -18.80 19.14
CA SER A 62 3.86 -19.14 19.14
C SER A 62 4.63 -18.29 20.16
N PRO A 63 5.73 -18.80 20.73
CA PRO A 63 6.69 -17.98 21.48
C PRO A 63 7.25 -16.83 20.63
N ILE A 64 7.42 -15.66 21.25
CA ILE A 64 8.01 -14.49 20.58
C ILE A 64 9.44 -14.72 20.08
N SER A 65 10.15 -15.70 20.65
CA SER A 65 11.50 -16.08 20.22
C SER A 65 11.54 -16.61 18.79
N GLU A 66 10.49 -17.31 18.34
CA GLU A 66 10.39 -17.81 16.96
C GLU A 66 10.31 -16.63 15.97
N LEU A 67 9.53 -15.60 16.31
CA LEU A 67 9.45 -14.37 15.51
C LEU A 67 10.80 -13.63 15.40
N TRP A 68 11.58 -13.59 16.48
CA TRP A 68 12.89 -12.94 16.45
C TRP A 68 13.89 -13.69 15.56
N GLU A 69 13.86 -15.02 15.61
CA GLU A 69 14.65 -15.87 14.71
C GLU A 69 14.26 -15.63 13.25
N ASP A 70 12.95 -15.56 12.94
CA ASP A 70 12.46 -15.29 11.58
C ASP A 70 12.82 -13.88 11.06
N LEU A 71 12.95 -12.90 11.95
CA LEU A 71 13.26 -11.51 11.60
C LEU A 71 14.77 -11.17 11.63
N ASP A 72 15.63 -12.14 11.91
CA ASP A 72 17.08 -11.93 12.13
C ASP A 72 17.38 -10.84 13.20
N LEU A 73 16.62 -10.85 14.31
CA LEU A 73 16.71 -9.87 15.41
C LEU A 73 17.39 -10.39 16.69
#